data_AF-A0A2J6HID1-F1
#
_entry.id   AF-A0A2J6HID1-F1
#
_cell.length_a   1.000
_cell.length_b   1.000
_cell.length_c   1.000
_cell.angle_alpha   90.00
_cell.angle_beta   90.00
_cell.angle_gamma   90.00
#
_symmetry.space_group_name_H-M   'P 1'
#
loop_
_entity.id
_entity.type
_entity.pdbx_description
1 polymer ?
#
loop_
_entity_poly.entity_id
_entity_poly.type
_entity_poly.pdbx_seq_one_letter_code
_entity_poly.pdbx_strand_id
1 'polypeptide(L)' 'KFSDKSRKTKASWEHIVNDIRLNGADNIALCCVSCNASKGAKELKDWLKSDYCKKKEIRSESVAQVVKTHL' A
#
# COMPACT_ATOMS: atom_id res chain seq x y z
N LYS A 1 -7.60 16.15 25.82
CA LYS A 1 -7.23 16.69 24.49
C LYS A 1 -7.05 15.51 23.55
N PHE A 2 -8.01 15.29 22.64
CA PHE A 2 -7.90 14.24 21.64
C PHE A 2 -6.70 14.56 20.74
N SER A 3 -5.67 13.71 20.80
CA SER A 3 -4.52 13.79 19.90
C SER A 3 -5.02 13.57 18.47
N ASP A 4 -4.97 14.61 17.65
CA ASP A 4 -5.31 14.58 16.24
C ASP A 4 -4.27 13.77 15.46
N LYS A 5 -4.33 12.44 15.58
CA LYS A 5 -3.55 11.54 14.73
C LYS A 5 -4.12 11.67 13.32
N SER A 6 -3.44 12.49 12.50
CA SER A 6 -3.72 12.74 11.09
C SER A 6 -4.26 11.49 10.40
N ARG A 7 -5.38 11.63 9.65
CA ARG A 7 -5.98 10.51 8.89
C ARG A 7 -4.96 9.76 8.03
N LYS A 8 -3.90 10.44 7.58
CA LYS A 8 -2.79 9.90 6.78
C LYS A 8 -2.11 8.67 7.39
N THR A 9 -2.02 8.59 8.72
CA THR A 9 -1.34 7.50 9.43
C THR A 9 -2.28 6.41 9.95
N LYS A 10 -3.59 6.58 9.78
CA LYS A 10 -4.57 5.54 10.14
C LYS A 10 -4.41 4.33 9.22
N ALA A 11 -4.66 3.15 9.75
CA ALA A 11 -4.61 1.90 9.00
C ALA A 11 -5.83 1.76 8.07
N SER A 12 -5.64 1.12 6.93
CA SER A 12 -6.65 0.78 5.92
C SER A 12 -6.29 -0.53 5.23
N TRP A 13 -7.31 -1.29 4.83
CA TRP A 13 -7.18 -2.55 4.08
C TRP A 13 -7.47 -2.29 2.61
N GLU A 14 -6.59 -2.74 1.73
CA GLU A 14 -6.68 -2.44 0.30
C GLU A 14 -6.19 -3.58 -0.57
N HIS A 15 -6.73 -3.64 -1.78
CA HIS A 15 -6.29 -4.60 -2.78
C HIS A 15 -4.91 -4.22 -3.33
N ILE A 16 -4.04 -5.22 -3.47
CA ILE A 16 -2.72 -5.07 -4.08
C ILE A 16 -2.90 -4.89 -5.59
N VAL A 17 -3.68 -5.75 -6.23
CA VAL A 17 -4.11 -5.65 -7.63
C VAL A 17 -5.55 -5.18 -7.69
N ASN A 18 -5.82 -4.11 -8.44
CA ASN A 18 -7.15 -3.53 -8.60
C ASN A 18 -8.00 -4.27 -9.65
N ASP A 19 -8.19 -5.58 -9.44
CA ASP A 19 -9.06 -6.43 -10.24
C ASP A 19 -10.15 -7.04 -9.34
N ILE A 20 -11.42 -6.78 -9.67
CA ILE A 20 -12.58 -7.23 -8.87
C ILE A 20 -12.68 -8.76 -8.76
N ARG A 21 -12.00 -9.50 -9.63
CA ARG A 21 -11.96 -10.97 -9.60
C ARG A 21 -11.00 -11.50 -8.53
N LEU A 22 -10.08 -10.66 -8.05
CA LEU A 22 -9.07 -11.00 -7.04
C LEU A 22 -9.51 -10.52 -5.66
N ASN A 23 -10.51 -11.18 -5.07
CA ASN A 23 -11.10 -10.82 -3.78
C ASN A 23 -10.59 -11.68 -2.59
N GLY A 24 -9.57 -12.50 -2.83
CA GLY A 24 -8.93 -13.31 -1.80
C GLY A 24 -8.08 -12.48 -0.83
N ALA A 25 -7.91 -13.00 0.38
CA ALA A 25 -7.08 -12.37 1.41
C ALA A 25 -5.59 -12.28 1.01
N ASP A 26 -5.15 -13.11 0.07
CA ASP A 26 -3.84 -13.05 -0.56
C ASP A 26 -3.63 -11.79 -1.41
N ASN A 27 -4.69 -11.17 -1.93
CA ASN A 27 -4.62 -9.89 -2.66
C ASN A 27 -4.89 -8.67 -1.76
N ILE A 28 -5.01 -8.82 -0.43
CA ILE A 28 -5.32 -7.71 0.48
C ILE A 28 -4.12 -7.40 1.38
N ALA A 29 -3.76 -6.12 1.49
CA ALA A 29 -2.71 -5.65 2.36
C ALA A 29 -3.20 -4.58 3.35
N LEU A 30 -2.69 -4.62 4.58
CA LEU A 30 -2.86 -3.57 5.57
C LEU A 30 -1.78 -2.50 5.36
N CYS A 31 -2.18 -1.24 5.19
CA CYS A 31 -1.25 -0.12 5.08
C CYS A 31 -1.85 1.16 5.68
N CYS A 32 -1.09 2.25 5.74
CA CYS A 32 -1.66 3.53 6.13
C CYS A 32 -2.45 4.18 4.96
N VAL A 33 -3.44 5.01 5.29
CA VAL A 33 -4.28 5.71 4.31
C VAL A 33 -3.45 6.52 3.31
N SER A 34 -2.32 7.11 3.72
CA SER A 34 -1.49 7.90 2.81
C SER A 34 -0.71 7.06 1.78
N CYS A 35 -0.27 5.86 2.15
CA CYS A 35 0.34 4.92 1.21
C CYS A 35 -0.70 4.41 0.22
N ASN A 36 -1.89 4.05 0.73
CA ASN A 36 -2.99 3.66 -0.13
C ASN A 36 -3.34 4.74 -1.16
N ALA A 37 -3.57 5.97 -0.71
CA ALA A 37 -3.88 7.09 -1.59
C ALA A 37 -2.76 7.34 -2.62
N SER A 38 -1.49 7.14 -2.23
CA SER A 38 -0.34 7.25 -3.13
C SER A 38 -0.31 6.14 -4.19
N LYS A 39 -0.65 4.89 -3.81
CA LYS A 39 -0.75 3.75 -4.72
C LYS A 39 -1.90 3.95 -5.70
N GLY A 40 -3.10 4.15 -5.19
CA GLY A 40 -4.32 4.24 -5.98
C GLY A 40 -4.45 3.07 -6.96
N ALA A 41 -4.69 3.40 -8.23
CA ALA A 41 -4.87 2.43 -9.31
C ALA A 41 -3.56 1.91 -9.94
N LYS A 42 -2.37 2.40 -9.52
CA LYS A 42 -1.09 2.06 -10.16
C LYS A 42 -0.74 0.59 -10.00
N GLU A 43 -0.02 0.04 -10.98
CA GLU A 43 0.65 -1.24 -10.82
C GLU A 43 1.65 -1.19 -9.68
N LEU A 44 1.77 -2.29 -8.94
CA LEU A 44 2.62 -2.36 -7.74
C LEU A 44 4.09 -2.02 -8.06
N LYS A 45 4.61 -2.55 -9.19
CA LYS A 45 5.99 -2.32 -9.63
C LYS A 45 6.26 -0.85 -9.96
N ASP A 46 5.31 -0.18 -10.60
CA ASP A 46 5.43 1.22 -10.96
C ASP A 46 5.26 2.13 -9.75
N TRP A 47 4.36 1.77 -8.83
CA TRP A 47 4.21 2.50 -7.58
C TRP A 47 5.47 2.43 -6.72
N LEU A 48 6.14 1.27 -6.61
CA LEU A 48 7.40 1.14 -5.88
C LEU A 48 8.54 2.00 -6.46
N LYS A 49 8.51 2.27 -7.78
CA LYS A 49 9.47 3.17 -8.44
C LYS A 49 9.13 4.66 -8.27
N SER A 50 7.98 5.00 -7.69
CA SER A 50 7.54 6.39 -7.53
C SER A 50 8.38 7.16 -6.50
N ASP A 51 8.43 8.49 -6.64
CA ASP A 51 9.17 9.35 -5.70
C ASP A 51 8.59 9.32 -4.28
N TYR A 52 7.29 9.02 -4.15
CA TYR A 52 6.67 8.78 -2.84
C TYR A 52 7.35 7.61 -2.13
N CYS A 53 7.50 6.47 -2.81
CA CYS A 53 8.12 5.27 -2.25
C CYS A 53 9.61 5.50 -1.97
N LYS A 54 10.33 6.18 -2.87
CA LYS A 54 11.74 6.57 -2.64
C LYS A 54 11.90 7.42 -1.38
N LYS A 55 11.08 8.47 -1.22
CA LYS A 55 11.12 9.38 -0.07
C LYS A 55 10.75 8.70 1.26
N LYS A 56 9.94 7.65 1.21
CA LYS A 56 9.47 6.89 2.37
C LYS A 56 10.23 5.57 2.60
N GLU A 57 11.25 5.30 1.79
CA GLU A 57 12.05 4.07 1.85
C GLU A 57 11.22 2.78 1.72
N ILE A 58 10.15 2.84 0.93
CA ILE A 58 9.32 1.69 0.58
C ILE A 58 9.96 1.01 -0.63
N ARG A 59 10.45 -0.23 -0.44
CA ARG A 59 11.15 -1.03 -1.47
C ARG A 59 10.64 -2.46 -1.44
N SER A 60 10.94 -3.24 -2.47
CA SER A 60 10.57 -4.66 -2.58
C SER A 60 10.98 -5.48 -1.35
N GLU A 61 12.08 -5.13 -0.71
CA GLU A 61 12.62 -5.84 0.45
C GLU A 61 11.90 -5.43 1.75
N SER A 62 11.41 -4.18 1.83
CA SER A 62 10.82 -3.61 3.05
C SER A 62 9.31 -3.87 3.20
N VAL A 63 8.64 -4.26 2.12
CA VAL A 63 7.21 -4.59 2.16
C VAL A 63 6.93 -5.98 2.77
N ALA A 64 5.70 -6.16 3.24
CA ALA A 64 5.23 -7.42 3.83
C ALA A 64 5.20 -8.56 2.78
N GLN A 65 5.22 -9.81 3.26
CA GLN A 65 5.28 -10.99 2.39
C GLN A 65 4.13 -11.06 1.38
N VAL A 66 2.90 -10.69 1.78
CA VAL A 66 1.72 -10.66 0.89
C VAL A 66 1.90 -9.70 -0.29
N VAL A 67 2.65 -8.62 -0.11
CA VAL A 67 2.98 -7.70 -1.21
C VAL A 67 4.09 -8.28 -2.08
N LYS A 68 5.09 -8.94 -1.47
CA LYS A 68 6.21 -9.58 -2.18
C LYS A 68 5.76 -10.66 -3.16
N THR A 69 4.70 -11.40 -2.85
CA THR A 69 4.17 -12.44 -3.76
C THR A 69 3.54 -11.87 -5.03
N HIS A 70 3.37 -10.54 -5.12
CA HIS A 70 2.80 -9.83 -6.28
C HIS A 70 3.86 -8.99 -7.04
N LEU A 71 5.15 -9.14 -6.71
CA LEU A 71 6.27 -8.45 -7.35
C LEU A 71 6.91 -9.23 -8.50
#